data_AF-A0A0V9S4L7-F1
#
_entry.id   AF-A0A0V9S4L7-F1
#
_cell.length_a   1.000
_cell.length_b   1.000
_cell.length_c   1.000
_cell.angle_alpha   90.00
_cell.angle_beta   90.00
_cell.angle_gamma   90.00
#
_symmetry.space_group_name_H-M   'P 1'
#
loop_
_entity.id
_entity.type
_entity.pdbx_description
1 polymer ?
#
loop_
_entity_poly.entity_id
_entity_poly.type
_entity_poly.pdbx_seq_one_letter_code
_entity_poly.pdbx_strand_id
1 'polypeptide(L)'
;MKKTFMGIIVLSSLSHFAAAESYTEKFYRKLTTAELSWAQKQEALKEVNCSEYLIKKTITTIDGFTILSEDMLFTKRPIFPQGKIVCSISPYNEENKEFSFSSEEQGTVDGVAYHLSHGRVVAGYIGDGLFSWEMECENRKSKNNDSSAKFCYVKDLQFYVQYIPELKEINVPKGYVISHGETHFSAITRFMVDKQEISINSKLPFIYGESAKEVFKIIKPTSTISYVAVNPLNNKESDYEVSGKMIEQLPAALKILERTWSLYKN
;
A
#
# COMPACT_ATOMS: atom_id res chain seq x y z
N MET A 1 1.44 33.50 34.51
CA MET A 1 2.51 33.16 33.53
C MET A 1 1.91 32.26 32.46
N LYS A 2 1.80 32.76 31.21
CA LYS A 2 1.31 31.99 30.06
C LYS A 2 2.40 31.01 29.62
N LYS A 3 2.12 29.70 29.63
CA LYS A 3 2.98 28.70 29.00
C LYS A 3 2.39 28.35 27.63
N THR A 4 3.02 28.86 26.59
CA THR A 4 2.81 28.49 25.20
C THR A 4 3.23 27.04 25.04
N PHE A 5 2.28 26.14 24.83
CA PHE A 5 2.58 24.75 24.47
C PHE A 5 2.93 24.76 22.97
N MET A 6 4.23 24.71 22.71
CA MET A 6 4.80 24.54 21.37
C MET A 6 4.49 23.12 20.95
N GLY A 7 3.55 22.97 20.02
CA GLY A 7 3.13 21.68 19.49
C GLY A 7 4.31 20.96 18.87
N ILE A 8 4.63 19.80 19.42
CA ILE A 8 5.53 18.85 18.78
C ILE A 8 4.76 18.29 17.59
N ILE A 9 5.07 18.79 16.40
CA ILE A 9 4.70 18.15 15.13
C ILE A 9 5.51 16.85 15.10
N VAL A 10 4.87 15.75 15.48
CA VAL A 10 5.43 14.41 15.28
C VAL A 10 5.29 14.11 13.79
N LEU A 11 6.35 14.40 13.04
CA LEU A 11 6.57 13.94 11.67
C LEU A 11 6.67 12.41 11.70
N SER A 12 5.54 11.71 11.63
CA SER A 12 5.49 10.25 11.42
C SER A 12 5.64 9.85 9.95
N SER A 13 6.18 10.72 9.11
CA SER A 13 6.32 10.55 7.66
C SER A 13 7.62 9.84 7.23
N LEU A 14 8.30 9.11 8.12
CA LEU A 14 9.60 8.51 7.79
C LEU A 14 9.50 7.27 6.88
N SER A 15 8.33 6.63 6.77
CA SER A 15 8.07 5.61 5.74
C SER A 15 7.77 6.22 4.37
N HIS A 16 7.36 7.50 4.32
CA HIS A 16 6.85 8.17 3.11
C HIS A 16 7.93 8.50 2.08
N PHE A 17 9.19 8.55 2.50
CA PHE A 17 10.31 8.93 1.63
C PHE A 17 10.92 7.74 0.87
N ALA A 18 10.89 6.52 1.42
CA ALA A 18 11.60 5.39 0.81
C ALA A 18 10.92 4.84 -0.46
N ALA A 19 9.58 4.88 -0.53
CA ALA A 19 8.85 4.42 -1.71
C ALA A 19 8.78 5.51 -2.80
N ALA A 20 8.49 6.77 -2.45
CA ALA A 20 8.32 7.86 -3.42
C ALA A 20 9.64 8.52 -3.89
N GLU A 21 10.75 8.48 -3.12
CA GLU A 21 12.07 8.93 -3.63
C GLU A 21 12.68 7.99 -4.67
N SER A 22 12.11 6.79 -4.84
CA SER A 22 12.69 5.75 -5.69
C SER A 22 12.63 6.08 -7.20
N TYR A 23 11.95 7.15 -7.62
CA TYR A 23 11.76 7.51 -9.04
C TYR A 23 11.86 9.01 -9.36
N THR A 24 12.83 9.73 -8.78
CA THR A 24 13.13 11.06 -9.34
C THR A 24 14.12 10.92 -10.50
N GLU A 25 13.80 11.51 -11.66
CA GLU A 25 14.74 11.70 -12.79
C GLU A 25 16.06 12.36 -12.35
N LYS A 26 16.08 12.94 -11.15
CA LYS A 26 17.27 13.42 -10.47
C LYS A 26 18.33 12.33 -10.32
N PHE A 27 17.97 11.11 -9.89
CA PHE A 27 18.91 10.04 -9.56
C PHE A 27 19.01 8.94 -10.62
N TYR A 28 17.97 8.75 -11.42
CA TYR A 28 17.91 7.71 -12.44
C TYR A 28 17.92 8.31 -13.85
N ARG A 29 18.39 7.52 -14.81
CA ARG A 29 18.32 7.81 -16.24
C ARG A 29 17.79 6.60 -17.01
N LYS A 30 17.32 6.83 -18.22
CA LYS A 30 17.03 5.74 -19.17
C LYS A 30 18.32 4.99 -19.51
N LEU A 31 18.17 3.69 -19.76
CA LEU A 31 19.25 2.86 -20.26
C LEU A 31 19.60 3.30 -21.70
N THR A 32 20.89 3.27 -22.03
CA THR A 32 21.37 3.32 -23.41
C THR A 32 20.98 2.05 -24.15
N THR A 33 21.11 2.03 -25.48
CA THR A 33 20.81 0.84 -26.30
C THR A 33 21.61 -0.40 -25.87
N ALA A 34 22.89 -0.22 -25.52
CA ALA A 34 23.75 -1.31 -25.06
C ALA A 34 23.29 -1.83 -23.68
N GLU A 35 23.02 -0.95 -22.75
CA GLU A 35 22.50 -1.31 -21.42
C GLU A 35 21.14 -1.99 -21.51
N LEU A 36 20.23 -1.50 -22.36
CA LEU A 36 18.92 -2.12 -22.56
C LEU A 36 19.07 -3.55 -23.11
N SER A 37 19.95 -3.73 -24.10
CA SER A 37 20.24 -5.05 -24.68
C SER A 37 20.87 -6.01 -23.66
N TRP A 38 21.68 -5.50 -22.73
CA TRP A 38 22.22 -6.28 -21.62
C TRP A 38 21.13 -6.61 -20.59
N ALA A 39 20.31 -5.65 -20.18
CA ALA A 39 19.23 -5.82 -19.20
C ALA A 39 18.20 -6.85 -19.68
N GLN A 40 17.83 -6.82 -20.97
CA GLN A 40 16.92 -7.79 -21.58
C GLN A 40 17.49 -9.22 -21.65
N LYS A 41 18.81 -9.40 -21.47
CA LYS A 41 19.42 -10.74 -21.37
C LYS A 41 19.39 -11.28 -19.93
N GLN A 42 19.23 -10.42 -18.93
CA GLN A 42 19.19 -10.81 -17.52
C GLN A 42 17.89 -11.59 -17.23
N GLU A 43 18.02 -12.80 -16.70
CA GLU A 43 16.88 -13.67 -16.41
C GLU A 43 15.92 -13.03 -15.41
N ALA A 44 16.46 -12.41 -14.34
CA ALA A 44 15.71 -11.69 -13.32
C ALA A 44 14.72 -10.65 -13.90
N LEU A 45 15.12 -9.92 -14.94
CA LEU A 45 14.28 -8.87 -15.54
C LEU A 45 13.26 -9.40 -16.56
N LYS A 46 13.54 -10.53 -17.21
CA LYS A 46 12.57 -11.18 -18.12
C LYS A 46 11.33 -11.63 -17.37
N GLU A 47 11.48 -11.95 -16.09
CA GLU A 47 10.38 -12.40 -15.25
C GLU A 47 9.37 -11.29 -14.94
N VAL A 48 9.78 -10.03 -14.93
CA VAL A 48 8.94 -8.92 -14.48
C VAL A 48 8.14 -8.28 -15.62
N ASN A 49 8.58 -8.48 -16.87
CA ASN A 49 7.97 -7.89 -18.07
C ASN A 49 7.86 -6.35 -17.97
N CYS A 50 8.98 -5.70 -17.63
CA CYS A 50 9.06 -4.25 -17.45
C CYS A 50 8.73 -3.53 -18.76
N SER A 51 7.88 -2.51 -18.66
CA SER A 51 7.55 -1.60 -19.76
C SER A 51 8.61 -0.50 -19.94
N GLU A 52 9.32 -0.16 -18.86
CA GLU A 52 10.42 0.79 -18.89
C GLU A 52 11.55 0.33 -17.98
N TYR A 53 12.78 0.65 -18.37
CA TYR A 53 13.99 0.40 -17.58
C TYR A 53 14.67 1.72 -17.26
N LEU A 54 15.03 1.88 -15.99
CA LEU A 54 15.82 2.98 -15.47
C LEU A 54 17.07 2.44 -14.78
N ILE A 55 18.15 3.21 -14.81
CA ILE A 55 19.42 2.87 -14.16
C ILE A 55 19.94 4.07 -13.39
N LYS A 56 20.47 3.83 -12.19
CA LYS A 56 21.03 4.88 -11.34
C LYS A 56 22.18 5.58 -12.08
N LYS A 57 22.19 6.91 -12.10
CA LYS A 57 23.17 7.71 -12.86
C LYS A 57 24.63 7.47 -12.45
N THR A 58 24.86 6.97 -11.25
CA THR A 58 26.20 6.61 -10.75
C THR A 58 26.78 5.35 -11.41
N ILE A 59 25.94 4.53 -12.06
CA ILE A 59 26.40 3.35 -12.79
C ILE A 59 26.93 3.81 -14.16
N THR A 60 28.24 3.64 -14.34
CA THR A 60 28.98 4.04 -15.55
C THR A 60 29.40 2.86 -16.42
N THR A 61 29.33 1.62 -15.89
CA THR A 61 29.60 0.39 -16.63
C THR A 61 28.69 -0.74 -16.16
N ILE A 62 28.41 -1.68 -17.07
CA ILE A 62 27.64 -2.90 -16.85
C ILE A 62 28.46 -4.17 -17.12
N ASP A 63 29.72 -4.00 -17.54
CA ASP A 63 30.54 -5.10 -18.04
C ASP A 63 30.92 -6.05 -16.90
N GLY A 64 30.55 -7.32 -17.05
CA GLY A 64 30.77 -8.34 -16.04
C GLY A 64 29.82 -8.26 -14.85
N PHE A 65 28.82 -7.37 -14.87
CA PHE A 65 27.78 -7.31 -13.85
C PHE A 65 26.56 -8.17 -14.20
N THR A 66 25.93 -8.73 -13.17
CA THR A 66 24.65 -9.44 -13.24
C THR A 66 23.59 -8.73 -12.40
N ILE A 67 22.32 -9.07 -12.64
CA ILE A 67 21.20 -8.59 -11.81
C ILE A 67 20.75 -9.73 -10.90
N LEU A 68 20.69 -9.44 -9.59
CA LEU A 68 20.13 -10.36 -8.61
C LEU A 68 18.64 -10.57 -8.86
N SER A 69 18.23 -11.83 -8.82
CA SER A 69 16.81 -12.18 -8.85
C SER A 69 16.15 -11.76 -7.55
N GLU A 70 14.93 -11.23 -7.65
CA GLU A 70 14.08 -10.94 -6.51
C GLU A 70 12.88 -11.90 -6.51
N ASP A 71 12.46 -12.36 -5.33
CA ASP A 71 11.23 -13.13 -5.17
C ASP A 71 10.03 -12.23 -5.45
N MET A 72 9.44 -12.39 -6.63
CA MET A 72 8.27 -11.60 -7.05
C MET A 72 7.01 -12.14 -6.35
N LEU A 73 6.38 -11.34 -5.48
CA LEU A 73 5.12 -11.70 -4.82
C LEU A 73 3.88 -11.47 -5.69
N PHE A 74 4.01 -10.69 -6.76
CA PHE A 74 2.97 -10.50 -7.78
C PHE A 74 3.20 -11.33 -9.03
N THR A 75 2.14 -11.47 -9.84
CA THR A 75 2.24 -12.05 -11.18
C THR A 75 3.11 -11.17 -12.09
N LYS A 76 3.69 -11.75 -13.17
CA LYS A 76 4.46 -11.05 -14.22
C LYS A 76 3.65 -10.00 -15.02
N ARG A 77 2.41 -9.72 -14.61
CA ARG A 77 1.45 -8.88 -15.30
C ARG A 77 1.10 -7.69 -14.42
N PRO A 78 0.82 -6.54 -15.04
CA PRO A 78 0.29 -5.41 -14.31
C PRO A 78 -1.01 -5.76 -13.54
N ILE A 79 -1.22 -5.13 -12.39
CA ILE A 79 -2.41 -5.21 -11.55
C ILE A 79 -3.64 -4.85 -12.38
N PHE A 80 -3.52 -3.79 -13.19
CA PHE A 80 -4.50 -3.39 -14.18
C PHE A 80 -3.91 -3.40 -15.60
N PRO A 81 -4.69 -3.76 -16.65
CA PRO A 81 -4.16 -3.87 -18.02
C PRO A 81 -3.47 -2.61 -18.57
N GLN A 82 -3.87 -1.42 -18.10
CA GLN A 82 -3.28 -0.13 -18.44
C GLN A 82 -2.05 0.24 -17.62
N GLY A 83 -1.73 -0.54 -16.58
CA GLY A 83 -0.59 -0.32 -15.69
C GLY A 83 0.73 -0.54 -16.42
N LYS A 84 1.74 0.24 -16.02
CA LYS A 84 3.08 0.23 -16.58
C LYS A 84 4.07 -0.14 -15.50
N ILE A 85 4.78 -1.26 -15.68
CA ILE A 85 5.82 -1.67 -14.75
C ILE A 85 7.15 -1.00 -15.13
N VAL A 86 7.69 -0.20 -14.24
CA VAL A 86 9.00 0.45 -14.37
C VAL A 86 9.99 -0.32 -13.50
N CYS A 87 11.11 -0.71 -14.09
CA CYS A 87 12.19 -1.40 -13.39
C CYS A 87 13.40 -0.50 -13.22
N SER A 88 13.83 -0.28 -11.98
CA SER A 88 14.95 0.58 -11.62
C SER A 88 16.14 -0.23 -11.15
N ILE A 89 17.28 -0.10 -11.83
CA ILE A 89 18.52 -0.82 -11.54
C ILE A 89 19.45 0.04 -10.67
N SER A 90 19.93 -0.53 -9.57
CA SER A 90 20.78 0.12 -8.59
C SER A 90 22.03 -0.71 -8.24
N PRO A 91 23.12 -0.06 -7.78
CA PRO A 91 24.26 -0.76 -7.20
C PRO A 91 23.82 -1.63 -6.02
N TYR A 92 24.33 -2.85 -5.94
CA TYR A 92 24.12 -3.73 -4.80
C TYR A 92 25.44 -4.16 -4.16
N ASN A 93 26.28 -4.88 -4.91
CA ASN A 93 27.59 -5.32 -4.44
C ASN A 93 28.61 -5.23 -5.56
N GLU A 94 29.53 -4.27 -5.46
CA GLU A 94 30.57 -4.05 -6.48
C GLU A 94 31.62 -5.16 -6.50
N GLU A 95 31.94 -5.77 -5.34
CA GLU A 95 32.92 -6.85 -5.23
C GLU A 95 32.46 -8.11 -5.98
N ASN A 96 31.18 -8.44 -5.84
CA ASN A 96 30.55 -9.56 -6.55
C ASN A 96 30.11 -9.19 -7.98
N LYS A 97 30.23 -7.92 -8.38
CA LYS A 97 29.69 -7.38 -9.63
C LYS A 97 28.18 -7.62 -9.77
N GLU A 98 27.43 -7.24 -8.75
CA GLU A 98 25.99 -7.44 -8.67
C GLU A 98 25.25 -6.11 -8.60
N PHE A 99 24.21 -6.01 -9.41
CA PHE A 99 23.18 -4.99 -9.31
C PHE A 99 21.90 -5.57 -8.70
N SER A 100 21.16 -4.74 -7.99
CA SER A 100 19.77 -5.01 -7.61
C SER A 100 18.83 -4.28 -8.56
N PHE A 101 17.57 -4.71 -8.59
CA PHE A 101 16.52 -3.95 -9.23
C PHE A 101 15.32 -3.85 -8.30
N SER A 102 14.50 -2.82 -8.51
CA SER A 102 13.15 -2.72 -7.98
C SER A 102 12.16 -2.64 -9.14
N SER A 103 10.92 -3.06 -8.90
CA SER A 103 9.85 -2.99 -9.89
C SER A 103 8.64 -2.28 -9.29
N GLU A 104 8.21 -1.20 -9.92
CA GLU A 104 7.04 -0.43 -9.52
C GLU A 104 6.05 -0.38 -10.68
N GLU A 105 4.80 -0.73 -10.42
CA GLU A 105 3.72 -0.44 -11.34
C GLU A 105 3.15 0.95 -11.10
N GLN A 106 3.03 1.69 -12.20
CA GLN A 106 2.39 3.00 -12.25
C GLN A 106 1.13 2.89 -13.11
N GLY A 107 0.02 3.44 -12.63
CA GLY A 107 -1.21 3.41 -13.39
C GLY A 107 -2.25 4.40 -12.89
N THR A 108 -3.45 4.29 -13.45
CA THR A 108 -4.58 5.14 -13.08
C THR A 108 -5.86 4.31 -13.05
N VAL A 109 -6.68 4.52 -12.02
CA VAL A 109 -8.02 3.96 -11.87
C VAL A 109 -8.98 5.10 -11.55
N ASP A 110 -10.04 5.24 -12.34
CA ASP A 110 -11.03 6.32 -12.22
C ASP A 110 -10.42 7.74 -12.14
N GLY A 111 -9.31 7.97 -12.84
CA GLY A 111 -8.59 9.25 -12.82
C GLY A 111 -7.67 9.46 -11.61
N VAL A 112 -7.57 8.50 -10.69
CA VAL A 112 -6.66 8.52 -9.54
C VAL A 112 -5.41 7.71 -9.86
N ALA A 113 -4.24 8.33 -9.73
CA ALA A 113 -2.96 7.67 -9.94
C ALA A 113 -2.67 6.64 -8.83
N TYR A 114 -1.94 5.58 -9.16
CA TYR A 114 -1.39 4.66 -8.16
C TYR A 114 0.01 4.21 -8.54
N HIS A 115 0.78 3.88 -7.52
CA HIS A 115 2.15 3.41 -7.59
C HIS A 115 2.29 2.25 -6.61
N LEU A 116 2.65 1.05 -7.07
CA LEU A 116 2.78 -0.13 -6.22
C LEU A 116 4.02 -0.93 -6.58
N SER A 117 4.82 -1.30 -5.58
CA SER A 117 5.95 -2.22 -5.76
C SER A 117 5.48 -3.66 -6.04
N HIS A 118 6.14 -4.33 -6.99
CA HIS A 118 5.88 -5.72 -7.39
C HIS A 118 6.88 -6.74 -6.80
N GLY A 119 7.91 -6.26 -6.10
CA GLY A 119 8.99 -7.08 -5.54
C GLY A 119 8.60 -7.88 -4.30
N ARG A 120 9.56 -8.04 -3.38
CA ARG A 120 9.39 -8.77 -2.12
C ARG A 120 8.41 -8.11 -1.16
N VAL A 121 8.27 -6.79 -1.25
CA VAL A 121 7.28 -6.03 -0.48
C VAL A 121 6.37 -5.34 -1.46
N VAL A 122 5.07 -5.47 -1.19
CA VAL A 122 4.02 -4.87 -2.01
C VAL A 122 3.54 -3.71 -1.21
N ALA A 123 4.08 -2.55 -1.53
CA ALA A 123 3.76 -1.31 -0.86
C ALA A 123 3.75 -0.18 -1.88
N GLY A 124 3.02 0.87 -1.58
CA GLY A 124 3.00 2.08 -2.39
C GLY A 124 1.84 2.98 -2.00
N TYR A 125 1.34 3.74 -2.96
CA TYR A 125 0.37 4.80 -2.71
C TYR A 125 -0.66 4.94 -3.82
N ILE A 126 -1.83 5.48 -3.44
CA ILE A 126 -2.96 5.74 -4.34
C ILE A 126 -3.39 7.19 -4.13
N GLY A 127 -3.30 8.01 -5.18
CA GLY A 127 -3.48 9.45 -5.12
C GLY A 127 -2.17 10.22 -5.27
N ASP A 128 -2.26 11.55 -5.21
CA ASP A 128 -1.14 12.45 -5.50
C ASP A 128 -0.65 13.18 -4.24
N GLY A 129 0.65 13.01 -3.95
CA GLY A 129 1.38 13.79 -2.95
C GLY A 129 0.98 13.48 -1.51
N LEU A 130 0.84 14.53 -0.69
CA LEU A 130 0.56 14.44 0.76
C LEU A 130 -0.83 13.86 1.09
N PHE A 131 -1.72 13.75 0.11
CA PHE A 131 -3.07 13.21 0.27
C PHE A 131 -3.21 11.98 -0.62
N SER A 132 -2.57 10.89 -0.18
CA SER A 132 -2.60 9.60 -0.83
C SER A 132 -2.86 8.51 0.20
N TRP A 133 -3.58 7.48 -0.21
CA TRP A 133 -3.74 6.27 0.59
C TRP A 133 -2.45 5.47 0.52
N GLU A 134 -1.87 5.15 1.68
CA GLU A 134 -0.79 4.17 1.74
C GLU A 134 -1.39 2.79 1.52
N MET A 135 -0.80 1.99 0.64
CA MET A 135 -1.24 0.62 0.38
C MET A 135 -0.12 -0.36 0.67
N GLU A 136 -0.46 -1.49 1.28
CA GLU A 136 0.48 -2.59 1.52
C GLU A 136 -0.22 -3.95 1.46
N CYS A 137 0.53 -4.99 1.08
CA CYS A 137 0.15 -6.38 1.27
C CYS A 137 1.25 -7.17 1.99
N GLU A 138 0.84 -7.99 2.95
CA GLU A 138 1.75 -8.75 3.80
C GLU A 138 1.21 -10.14 4.15
N ASN A 139 2.13 -11.01 4.55
CA ASN A 139 1.85 -12.34 5.08
C ASN A 139 2.05 -12.32 6.61
N ARG A 140 0.96 -12.27 7.38
CA ARG A 140 1.03 -12.32 8.85
C ARG A 140 1.09 -13.78 9.31
N LYS A 141 2.15 -14.16 10.03
CA LYS A 141 2.19 -15.46 10.71
C LYS A 141 1.22 -15.46 11.89
N SER A 142 0.34 -16.45 11.96
CA SER A 142 -0.43 -16.70 13.17
C SER A 142 0.54 -17.11 14.29
N LYS A 143 0.37 -16.58 15.52
CA LYS A 143 1.20 -16.97 16.67
C LYS A 143 1.13 -18.47 16.99
N ASN A 144 0.09 -19.16 16.52
CA ASN A 144 -0.22 -20.55 16.90
C ASN A 144 -0.27 -21.54 15.72
N ASN A 145 0.02 -21.13 14.48
CA ASN A 145 0.01 -22.04 13.32
C ASN A 145 1.05 -21.61 12.26
N ASP A 146 1.63 -22.59 11.56
CA ASP A 146 2.50 -22.39 10.38
C ASP A 146 1.76 -21.76 9.18
N SER A 147 0.45 -21.52 9.29
CA SER A 147 -0.32 -20.79 8.29
C SER A 147 -0.09 -19.28 8.44
N SER A 148 0.51 -18.67 7.42
CA SER A 148 0.44 -17.23 7.24
C SER A 148 -0.92 -16.84 6.64
N ALA A 149 -1.57 -15.85 7.24
CA ALA A 149 -2.75 -15.23 6.67
C ALA A 149 -2.31 -13.99 5.88
N LYS A 150 -2.79 -13.87 4.65
CA LYS A 150 -2.46 -12.75 3.76
C LYS A 150 -3.40 -11.60 4.07
N PHE A 151 -2.88 -10.38 4.04
CA PHE A 151 -3.66 -9.17 4.20
C PHE A 151 -3.20 -8.16 3.16
N CYS A 152 -4.15 -7.47 2.54
CA CYS A 152 -3.88 -6.22 1.86
C CYS A 152 -4.72 -5.12 2.50
N TYR A 153 -4.18 -3.93 2.62
CA TYR A 153 -4.88 -2.78 3.16
C TYR A 153 -4.51 -1.49 2.46
N VAL A 154 -5.42 -0.54 2.53
CA VAL A 154 -5.15 0.88 2.33
C VAL A 154 -5.35 1.61 3.65
N LYS A 155 -4.52 2.62 3.93
CA LYS A 155 -4.63 3.40 5.17
C LYS A 155 -4.41 4.90 4.98
N ASP A 156 -5.05 5.63 5.88
CA ASP A 156 -4.80 7.04 6.17
C ASP A 156 -4.56 7.18 7.67
N LEU A 157 -3.33 7.47 8.07
CA LEU A 157 -2.91 7.51 9.47
C LEU A 157 -3.27 6.23 10.24
N GLN A 158 -4.34 6.27 11.03
CA GLN A 158 -4.84 5.17 11.84
C GLN A 158 -6.14 4.55 11.29
N PHE A 159 -6.70 5.08 10.20
CA PHE A 159 -7.87 4.52 9.55
C PHE A 159 -7.46 3.54 8.46
N TYR A 160 -7.86 2.29 8.59
CA TYR A 160 -7.51 1.22 7.66
C TYR A 160 -8.76 0.68 6.99
N VAL A 161 -8.65 0.41 5.69
CA VAL A 161 -9.56 -0.48 4.98
C VAL A 161 -8.76 -1.67 4.48
N GLN A 162 -9.14 -2.86 4.93
CA GLN A 162 -8.48 -4.12 4.59
C GLN A 162 -9.41 -4.97 3.73
N TYR A 163 -8.85 -5.78 2.84
CA TYR A 163 -9.58 -6.86 2.21
C TYR A 163 -9.00 -8.18 2.69
N ILE A 164 -9.81 -8.96 3.40
CA ILE A 164 -9.35 -10.13 4.15
C ILE A 164 -9.98 -11.42 3.62
N PRO A 165 -9.32 -12.58 3.83
CA PRO A 165 -9.96 -13.87 3.63
C PRO A 165 -11.05 -14.10 4.70
N GLU A 166 -11.83 -15.17 4.55
CA GLU A 166 -12.74 -15.60 5.61
C GLU A 166 -11.94 -15.99 6.87
N LEU A 167 -12.26 -15.40 8.02
CA LEU A 167 -11.68 -15.72 9.32
C LEU A 167 -12.68 -16.54 10.14
N LYS A 168 -12.63 -17.86 9.96
CA LYS A 168 -13.59 -18.81 10.55
C LYS A 168 -13.60 -18.81 12.07
N GLU A 169 -12.45 -18.60 12.71
CA GLU A 169 -12.31 -18.62 14.18
C GLU A 169 -13.15 -17.56 14.89
N ILE A 170 -13.38 -16.43 14.22
CA ILE A 170 -14.14 -15.28 14.76
C ILE A 170 -15.40 -14.99 13.94
N ASN A 171 -15.82 -15.91 13.07
CA ASN A 171 -16.99 -15.80 12.20
C ASN A 171 -17.03 -14.52 11.34
N VAL A 172 -15.87 -14.09 10.82
CA VAL A 172 -15.78 -12.93 9.91
C VAL A 172 -15.74 -13.42 8.46
N PRO A 173 -16.73 -13.08 7.62
CA PRO A 173 -16.73 -13.47 6.22
C PRO A 173 -15.62 -12.78 5.43
N LYS A 174 -15.23 -13.38 4.31
CA LYS A 174 -14.35 -12.75 3.31
C LYS A 174 -14.93 -11.40 2.88
N GLY A 175 -14.07 -10.38 2.78
CA GLY A 175 -14.44 -9.07 2.25
C GLY A 175 -13.73 -7.94 2.95
N TYR A 176 -14.39 -6.77 2.95
CA TYR A 176 -13.83 -5.57 3.56
C TYR A 176 -13.91 -5.57 5.08
N VAL A 177 -12.89 -4.99 5.70
CA VAL A 177 -12.82 -4.61 7.11
C VAL A 177 -12.39 -3.16 7.23
N ILE A 178 -13.09 -2.38 8.05
CA ILE A 178 -12.71 -1.02 8.45
C ILE A 178 -12.23 -1.07 9.89
N SER A 179 -11.00 -0.64 10.16
CA SER A 179 -10.40 -0.70 11.49
C SER A 179 -9.66 0.58 11.86
N HIS A 180 -9.52 0.81 13.18
CA HIS A 180 -8.58 1.76 13.73
C HIS A 180 -7.32 1.01 14.20
N GLY A 181 -6.20 1.25 13.52
CA GLY A 181 -4.96 0.50 13.70
C GLY A 181 -4.89 -0.77 12.84
N GLU A 182 -3.67 -1.27 12.71
CA GLU A 182 -3.29 -2.33 11.77
C GLU A 182 -3.39 -3.75 12.37
N THR A 183 -2.79 -3.94 13.55
CA THR A 183 -2.67 -5.22 14.26
C THR A 183 -3.26 -5.18 15.67
N HIS A 184 -3.23 -4.01 16.31
CA HIS A 184 -3.83 -3.76 17.62
C HIS A 184 -5.03 -2.85 17.42
N PHE A 185 -6.18 -3.46 17.16
CA PHE A 185 -7.40 -2.74 16.86
C PHE A 185 -7.91 -1.99 18.10
N SER A 186 -8.05 -0.68 17.97
CA SER A 186 -8.88 0.08 18.91
C SER A 186 -10.34 -0.14 18.56
N ALA A 187 -11.17 -0.41 19.57
CA ALA A 187 -12.58 -0.71 19.33
C ALA A 187 -13.28 0.54 18.78
N ILE A 188 -13.82 0.44 17.56
CA ILE A 188 -14.69 1.48 17.01
C ILE A 188 -16.04 1.37 17.74
N THR A 189 -16.42 2.39 18.49
CA THR A 189 -17.66 2.41 19.29
C THR A 189 -18.77 3.26 18.67
N ARG A 190 -18.41 4.14 17.73
CA ARG A 190 -19.36 4.92 16.92
C ARG A 190 -18.77 5.16 15.55
N PHE A 191 -19.59 5.05 14.50
CA PHE A 191 -19.16 5.28 13.12
C PHE A 191 -20.23 6.05 12.36
N MET A 192 -19.84 7.10 11.66
CA MET A 192 -20.74 7.99 10.95
C MET A 192 -20.23 8.30 9.55
N VAL A 193 -21.15 8.39 8.59
CA VAL A 193 -20.92 8.95 7.25
C VAL A 193 -21.86 10.13 7.09
N ASP A 194 -21.34 11.33 6.81
CA ASP A 194 -22.15 12.55 6.64
C ASP A 194 -23.11 12.82 7.80
N LYS A 195 -22.64 12.55 9.04
CA LYS A 195 -23.41 12.64 10.30
C LYS A 195 -24.52 11.60 10.46
N GLN A 196 -24.67 10.66 9.54
CA GLN A 196 -25.54 9.51 9.69
C GLN A 196 -24.78 8.39 10.39
N GLU A 197 -25.28 7.95 11.54
CA GLU A 197 -24.71 6.82 12.28
C GLU A 197 -24.96 5.50 11.54
N ILE A 198 -23.90 4.70 11.42
CA ILE A 198 -23.93 3.38 10.82
C ILE A 198 -23.92 2.35 11.94
N SER A 199 -24.83 1.38 11.86
CA SER A 199 -24.88 0.30 12.84
C SER A 199 -23.59 -0.53 12.78
N ILE A 200 -22.90 -0.60 13.92
CA ILE A 200 -21.68 -1.39 14.09
C ILE A 200 -21.98 -2.63 14.93
N ASN A 201 -21.41 -3.77 14.54
CA ASN A 201 -21.48 -4.98 15.36
C ASN A 201 -20.46 -4.88 16.50
N SER A 202 -20.94 -4.56 17.70
CA SER A 202 -20.11 -4.30 18.89
C SER A 202 -19.29 -5.49 19.41
N LYS A 203 -19.42 -6.68 18.82
CA LYS A 203 -18.68 -7.88 19.26
C LYS A 203 -17.20 -7.88 18.85
N LEU A 204 -16.83 -7.11 17.83
CA LEU A 204 -15.46 -7.03 17.33
C LEU A 204 -15.02 -5.55 17.29
N PRO A 205 -13.72 -5.26 17.43
CA PRO A 205 -13.23 -3.88 17.47
C PRO A 205 -13.23 -3.16 16.11
N PHE A 206 -13.76 -3.78 15.06
CA PHE A 206 -13.75 -3.30 13.68
C PHE A 206 -15.07 -3.59 12.96
N ILE A 207 -15.34 -2.88 11.87
CA ILE A 207 -16.54 -3.05 11.04
C ILE A 207 -16.20 -3.99 9.89
N TYR A 208 -17.02 -4.99 9.62
CA TYR A 208 -16.72 -6.03 8.63
C TYR A 208 -17.96 -6.52 7.89
N GLY A 209 -17.74 -7.29 6.82
CA GLY A 209 -18.81 -7.97 6.08
C GLY A 209 -19.75 -7.00 5.37
N GLU A 210 -21.06 -7.23 5.46
CA GLU A 210 -22.06 -6.39 4.78
C GLU A 210 -22.08 -4.95 5.33
N SER A 211 -21.88 -4.74 6.64
CA SER A 211 -21.81 -3.39 7.21
C SER A 211 -20.68 -2.56 6.61
N ALA A 212 -19.50 -3.16 6.39
CA ALA A 212 -18.40 -2.47 5.72
C ALA A 212 -18.72 -2.17 4.24
N LYS A 213 -19.39 -3.09 3.53
CA LYS A 213 -19.83 -2.85 2.15
C LYS A 213 -20.88 -1.73 2.06
N GLU A 214 -21.81 -1.67 3.00
CA GLU A 214 -22.84 -0.64 3.05
C GLU A 214 -22.25 0.75 3.23
N VAL A 215 -21.24 0.90 4.09
CA VAL A 215 -20.47 2.15 4.25
C VAL A 215 -19.96 2.64 2.89
N PHE A 216 -19.33 1.77 2.10
CA PHE A 216 -18.78 2.17 0.80
C PHE A 216 -19.84 2.44 -0.28
N LYS A 217 -21.07 1.94 -0.13
CA LYS A 217 -22.18 2.26 -1.05
C LYS A 217 -22.74 3.66 -0.83
N ILE A 218 -22.68 4.18 0.39
CA ILE A 218 -23.26 5.48 0.73
C ILE A 218 -22.26 6.63 0.66
N ILE A 219 -20.95 6.33 0.72
CA ILE A 219 -19.89 7.34 0.60
C ILE A 219 -19.92 7.97 -0.79
N LYS A 220 -19.93 9.30 -0.80
CA LYS A 220 -19.75 10.14 -1.98
C LYS A 220 -18.35 10.77 -1.93
N PRO A 221 -17.82 11.29 -3.05
CA PRO A 221 -16.52 11.96 -3.05
C PRO A 221 -16.40 13.11 -2.05
N THR A 222 -17.51 13.79 -1.74
CA THR A 222 -17.57 14.90 -0.78
C THR A 222 -17.94 14.48 0.64
N SER A 223 -18.06 13.18 0.91
CA SER A 223 -18.51 12.70 2.22
C SER A 223 -17.41 12.89 3.27
N THR A 224 -17.84 12.91 4.53
CA THR A 224 -16.96 12.83 5.70
C THR A 224 -17.27 11.56 6.47
N ILE A 225 -16.22 10.78 6.77
CA ILE A 225 -16.29 9.67 7.72
C ILE A 225 -15.83 10.20 9.08
N SER A 226 -16.64 10.01 10.12
CA SER A 226 -16.25 10.32 11.49
C SER A 226 -16.47 9.11 12.39
N TYR A 227 -15.54 8.82 13.29
CA TYR A 227 -15.66 7.65 14.16
C TYR A 227 -15.00 7.87 15.51
N VAL A 228 -15.47 7.13 16.53
CA VAL A 228 -14.86 7.09 17.86
C VAL A 228 -14.15 5.77 18.02
N ALA A 229 -12.88 5.79 18.43
CA ALA A 229 -12.13 4.61 18.76
C ALA A 229 -11.65 4.63 20.22
N VAL A 230 -11.70 3.47 20.88
CA VAL A 230 -11.24 3.27 22.26
C VAL A 230 -9.88 2.58 22.24
N ASN A 231 -8.86 3.27 22.76
CA ASN A 231 -7.53 2.68 22.88
C ASN A 231 -7.52 1.54 23.91
N PRO A 232 -7.09 0.32 23.55
CA PRO A 232 -7.18 -0.85 24.42
C PRO A 232 -6.23 -0.80 25.63
N LEU A 233 -5.21 0.07 25.62
CA LEU A 233 -4.22 0.17 26.69
C LEU A 233 -4.67 1.07 27.84
N ASN A 234 -5.50 2.08 27.57
CA ASN A 234 -5.89 3.09 28.56
C ASN A 234 -7.38 3.44 28.56
N ASN A 235 -8.20 2.75 27.74
CA ASN A 235 -9.63 2.97 27.58
C ASN A 235 -10.01 4.41 27.20
N LYS A 236 -9.07 5.19 26.65
CA LYS A 236 -9.35 6.56 26.21
C LYS A 236 -10.09 6.52 24.87
N GLU A 237 -11.23 7.19 24.84
CA GLU A 237 -11.95 7.49 23.60
C GLU A 237 -11.32 8.67 22.88
N SER A 238 -11.31 8.60 21.55
CA SER A 238 -10.88 9.70 20.69
C SER A 238 -11.71 9.72 19.42
N ASP A 239 -12.11 10.92 19.02
CA ASP A 239 -12.80 11.18 17.76
C ASP A 239 -11.79 11.32 16.62
N TYR A 240 -12.11 10.73 15.48
CA TYR A 240 -11.33 10.75 14.27
C TYR A 240 -12.21 11.12 13.09
N GLU A 241 -11.59 11.73 12.07
CA GLU A 241 -12.26 12.12 10.84
C GLU A 241 -11.38 11.78 9.63
N VAL A 242 -12.01 11.29 8.57
CA VAL A 242 -11.42 11.15 7.23
C VAL A 242 -12.32 11.91 6.27
N SER A 243 -11.77 12.88 5.55
CA SER A 243 -12.52 13.78 4.68
C SER A 243 -11.67 14.30 3.51
N GLY A 244 -12.30 15.06 2.61
CA GLY A 244 -11.63 15.69 1.48
C GLY A 244 -11.04 14.70 0.49
N LYS A 245 -9.82 14.98 0.00
CA LYS A 245 -9.16 14.17 -1.05
C LYS A 245 -9.05 12.69 -0.71
N MET A 246 -8.89 12.33 0.56
CA MET A 246 -8.85 10.92 0.97
C MET A 246 -10.16 10.20 0.64
N ILE A 247 -11.30 10.84 0.92
CA ILE A 247 -12.62 10.27 0.59
C ILE A 247 -12.88 10.31 -0.92
N GLU A 248 -12.48 11.36 -1.62
CA GLU A 248 -12.59 11.44 -3.08
C GLU A 248 -11.88 10.27 -3.78
N GLN A 249 -10.71 9.86 -3.27
CA GLN A 249 -9.89 8.79 -3.82
C GLN A 249 -10.29 7.39 -3.35
N LEU A 250 -11.08 7.28 -2.27
CA LEU A 250 -11.41 6.00 -1.64
C LEU A 250 -12.02 4.98 -2.62
N PRO A 251 -12.96 5.31 -3.52
CA PRO A 251 -13.49 4.34 -4.47
C PRO A 251 -12.43 3.70 -5.38
N ALA A 252 -11.48 4.51 -5.86
CA ALA A 252 -10.34 4.00 -6.64
C ALA A 252 -9.43 3.14 -5.77
N ALA A 253 -9.15 3.58 -4.54
CA ALA A 253 -8.35 2.83 -3.58
C ALA A 253 -8.95 1.45 -3.27
N LEU A 254 -10.27 1.33 -3.12
CA LEU A 254 -10.96 0.06 -2.89
C LEU A 254 -10.87 -0.89 -4.10
N LYS A 255 -10.95 -0.36 -5.33
CA LYS A 255 -10.78 -1.15 -6.56
C LYS A 255 -9.37 -1.69 -6.70
N ILE A 256 -8.37 -0.83 -6.44
CA ILE A 256 -6.96 -1.22 -6.44
C ILE A 256 -6.72 -2.25 -5.34
N LEU A 257 -7.21 -2.02 -4.12
CA LEU A 257 -7.10 -2.96 -3.00
C LEU A 257 -7.61 -4.36 -3.35
N GLU A 258 -8.85 -4.46 -3.84
CA GLU A 258 -9.45 -5.75 -4.19
C GLU A 258 -8.72 -6.44 -5.34
N ARG A 259 -8.29 -5.67 -6.35
CA ARG A 259 -7.57 -6.21 -7.50
C ARG A 259 -6.19 -6.73 -7.10
N THR A 260 -5.43 -5.93 -6.36
CA THR A 260 -4.12 -6.28 -5.82
C THR A 260 -4.24 -7.52 -4.93
N TRP A 261 -5.22 -7.58 -4.03
CA TRP A 261 -5.52 -8.78 -3.24
C TRP A 261 -5.75 -10.03 -4.11
N SER A 262 -6.52 -9.91 -5.20
CA SER A 262 -6.82 -11.06 -6.08
C SER A 262 -5.61 -11.61 -6.84
N LEU A 263 -4.58 -10.77 -7.02
CA LEU A 263 -3.38 -11.08 -7.77
C LEU A 263 -2.17 -11.37 -6.88
N TYR A 264 -2.22 -10.96 -5.61
CA TYR A 264 -1.22 -11.29 -4.61
C TYR A 264 -1.18 -12.81 -4.47
N LYS A 265 -0.07 -13.41 -4.94
CA LYS A 265 0.04 -14.84 -5.24
C LYS A 265 -0.55 -15.70 -4.13
N ASN A 266 -1.42 -16.65 -4.50
CA ASN A 266 -1.82 -17.80 -3.70
C ASN A 266 -0.62 -18.71 -3.43
#